data_AF-Q3Y633-F1
#
_entry.id   AF-Q3Y633-F1
#
_cell.length_a   1.000
_cell.length_b   1.000
_cell.length_c   1.000
_cell.angle_alpha   90.00
_cell.angle_beta   90.00
_cell.angle_gamma   90.00
#
_symmetry.space_group_name_H-M   'P 1'
#
loop_
_entity.id
_entity.type
_entity.pdbx_description
1 polymer ?
#
loop_
_entity_poly.entity_id
_entity_poly.type
_entity_poly.pdbx_seq_one_letter_code
_entity_poly.pdbx_strand_id
1 'polypeptide(L)'
;MQGQWIAARDLSITWVDNPQYWTWKTVDPNIEVTELRSVAWLDIYGKIEIKNLIRKTSYAVHLVFKLTDNPRELERASASLRFVNEVAEGAGIEGTTVFISKKKKLPGELGRFPHLRSDGWLEIKLGEFFNNLGEDGEVEMRLMEINDKTWKSGVIVKGFDIRPN
;
A
#
# COMPACT_ATOMS: atom_id res chain seq x y z
N MET A 1 -14.14 16.80 5.66
CA MET A 1 -13.94 15.93 4.47
C MET A 1 -13.68 14.53 5.00
N GLN A 2 -14.51 13.55 4.62
CA GLN A 2 -14.43 12.21 5.18
C GLN A 2 -13.47 11.38 4.31
N GLY A 3 -12.26 11.14 4.82
CA GLY A 3 -11.38 10.10 4.29
C GLY A 3 -11.83 8.72 4.79
N GLN A 4 -11.33 7.66 4.15
CA GLN A 4 -11.56 6.29 4.57
C GLN A 4 -10.22 5.63 4.91
N TRP A 5 -10.24 4.77 5.92
CA TRP A 5 -9.08 4.04 6.41
C TRP A 5 -9.32 2.54 6.27
N ILE A 6 -8.32 1.81 5.79
CA ILE A 6 -8.30 0.35 5.79
C ILE A 6 -7.15 -0.08 6.69
N ALA A 7 -7.45 -0.67 7.84
CA ALA A 7 -6.42 -1.09 8.78
C ALA A 7 -5.63 -2.27 8.24
N ALA A 8 -4.39 -2.47 8.73
CA ALA A 8 -3.56 -3.62 8.33
C ALA A 8 -4.30 -4.96 8.42
N ARG A 9 -5.16 -5.12 9.42
CA ARG A 9 -6.01 -6.31 9.62
C ARG A 9 -7.02 -6.57 8.52
N ASP A 10 -7.47 -5.51 7.85
CA ASP A 10 -8.44 -5.57 6.75
C ASP A 10 -7.75 -5.65 5.38
N LEU A 11 -6.41 -5.67 5.36
CA LEU A 11 -5.63 -5.85 4.14
C LEU A 11 -5.44 -7.32 3.82
N SER A 12 -5.41 -7.62 2.53
CA SER A 12 -4.94 -8.90 2.03
C SER A 12 -3.44 -8.81 1.79
N ILE A 13 -2.67 -9.54 2.62
CA ILE A 13 -1.22 -9.57 2.57
C ILE A 13 -0.78 -11.01 2.42
N THR A 14 0.04 -11.29 1.40
CA THR A 14 0.48 -12.66 1.11
C THR A 14 1.25 -13.25 2.31
N TRP A 15 0.75 -14.40 2.79
CA TRP A 15 1.26 -15.15 3.94
C TRP A 15 1.22 -14.43 5.29
N VAL A 16 0.38 -13.41 5.46
CA VAL A 16 0.34 -12.58 6.69
C VAL A 16 0.03 -13.33 7.97
N ASP A 17 -0.69 -14.45 7.88
CA ASP A 17 -1.01 -15.30 9.03
C ASP A 17 0.13 -16.26 9.40
N ASN A 18 1.18 -16.36 8.59
CA ASN A 18 2.34 -17.19 8.89
C ASN A 18 3.37 -16.40 9.73
N PRO A 19 3.58 -16.77 11.01
CA PRO A 19 4.47 -16.05 11.91
C PRO A 19 5.96 -16.10 11.50
N GLN A 20 6.34 -17.01 10.60
CA GLN A 20 7.69 -17.04 10.02
C GLN A 20 7.96 -15.85 9.10
N TYR A 21 6.92 -15.34 8.44
CA TYR A 21 7.02 -14.29 7.43
C TYR A 21 6.54 -12.94 7.94
N TRP A 22 5.54 -12.93 8.82
CA TRP A 22 4.92 -11.72 9.35
C TRP A 22 4.74 -11.80 10.86
N THR A 23 4.72 -10.66 11.54
CA THR A 23 4.46 -10.61 12.98
C THR A 23 3.54 -9.46 13.30
N TRP A 24 2.38 -9.77 13.87
CA TRP A 24 1.41 -8.79 14.34
C TRP A 24 1.88 -8.14 15.65
N LYS A 25 1.64 -6.83 15.76
CA LYS A 25 2.00 -6.01 16.92
C LYS A 25 0.90 -5.00 17.20
N THR A 26 0.74 -4.64 18.47
CA THR A 26 -0.10 -3.54 18.91
C THR A 26 0.82 -2.37 19.29
N VAL A 27 0.72 -1.25 18.57
CA VAL A 27 1.63 -0.08 18.75
C VAL A 27 1.00 1.04 19.56
N ASP A 28 -0.33 1.10 19.57
CA ASP A 28 -1.18 1.91 20.44
C ASP A 28 -2.36 1.01 20.86
N PRO A 29 -3.07 1.28 21.96
CA PRO A 29 -4.06 0.35 22.54
C PRO A 29 -5.09 -0.22 21.55
N ASN A 30 -5.33 0.45 20.42
CA ASN A 30 -6.29 0.05 19.39
C ASN A 30 -5.71 0.07 17.96
N ILE A 31 -4.38 0.06 17.80
CA ILE A 31 -3.73 0.05 16.48
C ILE A 31 -2.89 -1.21 16.33
N GLU A 32 -3.41 -2.14 15.54
CA GLU A 32 -2.68 -3.33 15.10
C GLU A 32 -1.95 -3.07 13.80
N VAL A 33 -0.70 -3.53 13.75
CA VAL A 33 0.19 -3.42 12.60
C VAL A 33 0.88 -4.76 12.37
N THR A 34 1.35 -5.01 11.15
CA THR A 34 2.12 -6.22 10.84
C THR A 34 3.52 -5.87 10.35
N GLU A 35 4.52 -6.51 10.94
CA GLU A 35 5.93 -6.41 10.55
C GLU A 35 6.31 -7.56 9.63
N LEU A 36 6.90 -7.22 8.48
CA LEU A 36 7.52 -8.18 7.58
C LEU A 36 8.83 -8.70 8.17
N ARG A 37 8.87 -10.00 8.50
CA ARG A 37 10.09 -10.69 8.94
C ARG A 37 11.00 -11.03 7.78
N SER A 38 10.48 -11.72 6.77
CA SER A 38 11.25 -12.12 5.59
C SER A 38 10.34 -12.71 4.52
N VAL A 39 10.27 -12.16 3.30
CA VAL A 39 9.59 -12.79 2.16
C VAL A 39 10.34 -12.54 0.85
N ALA A 40 10.29 -13.48 -0.08
CA ALA A 40 10.70 -13.23 -1.47
C ALA A 40 9.58 -12.56 -2.28
N TRP A 41 8.31 -12.85 -1.97
CA TRP A 41 7.14 -12.32 -2.66
C TRP A 41 6.40 -11.34 -1.74
N LEU A 42 6.56 -10.03 -1.98
CA LEU A 42 5.84 -9.01 -1.21
C LEU A 42 4.61 -8.54 -1.99
N ASP A 43 3.45 -8.66 -1.38
CA ASP A 43 2.18 -8.33 -2.02
C ASP A 43 1.13 -7.94 -0.98
N ILE A 44 0.75 -6.66 -1.02
CA ILE A 44 -0.14 -6.00 -0.06
C ILE A 44 -1.24 -5.34 -0.88
N TYR A 45 -2.49 -5.74 -0.70
CA TYR A 45 -3.61 -5.11 -1.38
C TYR A 45 -4.82 -4.99 -0.49
N GLY A 46 -5.70 -4.08 -0.90
CA GLY A 46 -6.93 -3.74 -0.20
C GLY A 46 -7.95 -3.26 -1.21
N LYS A 47 -9.22 -3.33 -0.81
CA LYS A 47 -10.34 -2.98 -1.68
C LYS A 47 -11.33 -2.09 -0.95
N ILE A 48 -12.00 -1.25 -1.71
CA ILE A 48 -13.01 -0.33 -1.19
C ILE A 48 -14.17 -0.22 -2.17
N GLU A 49 -15.38 -0.32 -1.64
CA GLU A 49 -16.60 0.01 -2.40
C GLU A 49 -16.74 1.54 -2.45
N ILE A 50 -16.77 2.12 -3.65
CA ILE A 50 -16.79 3.58 -3.82
C ILE A 50 -18.15 4.21 -3.48
N LYS A 51 -19.22 3.40 -3.33
CA LYS A 51 -20.53 3.87 -2.84
C LYS A 51 -20.45 4.45 -1.43
N ASN A 52 -19.41 4.08 -0.67
CA ASN A 52 -19.13 4.59 0.68
C ASN A 52 -18.35 5.93 0.64
N LEU A 53 -17.97 6.39 -0.54
CA LEU A 53 -17.22 7.63 -0.75
C LEU A 53 -18.10 8.73 -1.35
N ILE A 54 -17.74 9.98 -1.08
CA ILE A 54 -18.40 11.15 -1.69
C ILE A 54 -18.24 11.08 -3.21
N ARG A 55 -19.35 11.20 -3.94
CA ARG A 55 -19.39 11.23 -5.41
C ARG A 55 -18.70 12.48 -5.98
N LYS A 56 -18.30 12.40 -7.23
CA LYS A 56 -17.63 13.48 -8.00
C LYS A 56 -16.44 14.09 -7.26
N THR A 57 -15.71 13.25 -6.53
CA THR A 57 -14.55 13.65 -5.74
C THR A 57 -13.36 12.79 -6.14
N SER A 58 -12.19 13.42 -6.27
CA SER A 58 -10.93 12.71 -6.49
C SER A 58 -10.38 12.24 -5.15
N TYR A 59 -9.88 11.01 -5.11
CA TYR A 59 -9.25 10.45 -3.92
C TYR A 59 -7.82 10.03 -4.23
N ALA A 60 -6.91 10.32 -3.30
CA ALA A 60 -5.56 9.81 -3.30
C ALA A 60 -5.40 8.71 -2.25
N VAL A 61 -4.81 7.58 -2.66
CA VAL A 61 -4.56 6.42 -1.79
C VAL A 61 -3.11 6.39 -1.38
N HIS A 62 -2.86 6.21 -0.08
CA HIS A 62 -1.52 6.14 0.48
C HIS A 62 -1.35 4.87 1.31
N LEU A 63 -0.23 4.17 1.15
CA LEU A 63 0.21 3.19 2.13
C LEU A 63 0.87 3.91 3.30
N VAL A 64 0.43 3.62 4.53
CA VAL A 64 1.03 4.15 5.76
C VAL A 64 1.82 3.03 6.44
N PHE A 65 3.10 3.29 6.70
CA PHE A 65 4.05 2.28 7.15
C PHE A 65 5.23 2.87 7.93
N LYS A 66 6.01 1.99 8.55
CA LYS A 66 7.32 2.29 9.15
C LYS A 66 8.35 1.31 8.60
N LEU A 67 9.62 1.66 8.78
CA LEU A 67 10.74 0.75 8.54
C LEU A 67 11.39 0.43 9.88
N THR A 68 11.81 -0.82 10.05
CA THR A 68 12.74 -1.21 11.13
C THR A 68 14.09 -0.51 10.94
N ASP A 69 14.98 -0.56 11.94
CA ASP A 69 16.30 0.08 11.86
C ASP A 69 17.19 -0.44 10.71
N ASN A 70 17.01 -1.70 10.31
CA ASN A 70 17.79 -2.34 9.26
C ASN A 70 16.89 -3.09 8.25
N PRO A 71 16.11 -2.36 7.41
CA PRO A 71 15.29 -2.98 6.39
C PRO A 71 16.19 -3.52 5.28
N ARG A 72 15.78 -4.63 4.66
CA ARG A 72 16.54 -5.30 3.58
C ARG A 72 15.70 -5.36 2.32
N GLU A 73 16.30 -4.98 1.19
CA GLU A 73 15.75 -5.23 -0.15
C GLU A 73 14.32 -4.67 -0.29
N LEU A 74 14.13 -3.44 0.22
CA LEU A 74 12.88 -2.68 0.22
C LEU A 74 13.14 -1.28 -0.35
N GLU A 75 13.83 -1.19 -1.48
CA GLU A 75 14.06 0.09 -2.13
C GLU A 75 12.91 0.47 -3.06
N ARG A 76 12.44 -0.47 -3.88
CA ARG A 76 11.50 -0.21 -4.98
C ARG A 76 10.40 -1.24 -5.00
N ALA A 77 9.19 -0.79 -5.26
CA ALA A 77 8.04 -1.64 -5.51
C ALA A 77 7.18 -1.04 -6.63
N SER A 78 6.20 -1.82 -7.08
CA SER A 78 5.16 -1.36 -7.99
C SER A 78 3.90 -1.06 -7.19
N ALA A 79 3.30 0.10 -7.41
CA ALA A 79 1.98 0.45 -6.90
C ALA A 79 0.95 0.38 -8.01
N SER A 80 -0.20 -0.23 -7.76
CA SER A 80 -1.32 -0.25 -8.68
C SER A 80 -2.57 0.26 -7.98
N LEU A 81 -3.41 0.95 -8.74
CA LEU A 81 -4.71 1.45 -8.31
C LEU A 81 -5.66 1.38 -9.50
N ARG A 82 -6.72 0.58 -9.38
CA ARG A 82 -7.60 0.27 -10.52
C ARG A 82 -9.03 -0.02 -10.07
N PHE A 83 -10.00 0.28 -10.93
CA PHE A 83 -11.35 -0.21 -10.77
C PHE A 83 -11.41 -1.70 -11.12
N VAL A 84 -11.94 -2.52 -10.23
CA VAL A 84 -11.97 -3.99 -10.39
C VAL A 84 -12.76 -4.40 -11.63
N ASN A 85 -13.82 -3.66 -11.97
CA ASN A 85 -14.70 -3.96 -13.10
C ASN A 85 -14.16 -3.49 -14.46
N GLU A 86 -13.04 -2.77 -14.49
CA GLU A 86 -12.44 -2.22 -15.72
C GLU A 86 -11.21 -3.03 -16.18
N VAL A 87 -10.84 -4.09 -15.45
CA VAL A 87 -9.69 -4.93 -15.79
C VAL A 87 -10.14 -6.04 -16.73
N ALA A 88 -9.65 -6.03 -17.97
CA ALA A 88 -9.84 -7.16 -18.88
C ALA A 88 -9.23 -8.43 -18.28
N GLU A 89 -9.92 -9.55 -18.40
CA GLU A 89 -9.45 -10.84 -17.90
C GLU A 89 -8.10 -11.20 -18.55
N GLY A 90 -7.09 -11.50 -17.74
CA GLY A 90 -5.72 -11.78 -18.21
C GLY A 90 -4.84 -10.55 -18.43
N ALA A 91 -5.34 -9.32 -18.24
CA ALA A 91 -4.50 -8.13 -18.24
C ALA A 91 -3.53 -8.17 -17.03
N GLY A 92 -2.24 -7.99 -17.31
CA GLY A 92 -1.23 -7.81 -16.27
C GLY A 92 -1.55 -6.60 -15.39
N ILE A 93 -1.01 -6.57 -14.18
CA ILE A 93 -1.19 -5.43 -13.28
C ILE A 93 -0.22 -4.32 -13.72
N GLU A 94 -0.73 -3.31 -14.42
CA GLU A 94 0.04 -2.10 -14.68
C GLU A 94 0.25 -1.35 -13.36
N GLY A 95 1.50 -0.98 -13.08
CA GLY A 95 1.90 -0.38 -11.82
C GLY A 95 2.90 0.74 -12.02
N THR A 96 2.79 1.78 -11.20
CA THR A 96 3.76 2.87 -11.12
C THR A 96 4.89 2.49 -10.16
N THR A 97 6.13 2.85 -10.49
CA THR A 97 7.27 2.68 -9.57
C THR A 97 7.10 3.57 -8.34
N VAL A 98 7.24 2.97 -7.16
CA VAL A 98 7.29 3.65 -5.86
C VAL A 98 8.52 3.22 -5.08
N PHE A 99 9.06 4.12 -4.26
CA PHE A 99 10.24 3.88 -3.44
C PHE A 99 9.84 3.71 -1.97
N ILE A 100 10.12 2.55 -1.38
CA ILE A 100 9.74 2.27 0.02
C ILE A 100 10.73 2.96 0.99
N SER A 101 11.99 3.14 0.58
CA SER A 101 12.98 3.88 1.36
C SER A 101 13.48 5.13 0.60
N LYS A 102 13.88 6.17 1.36
CA LYS A 102 14.41 7.42 0.78
C LYS A 102 15.84 7.31 0.23
N LYS A 103 16.48 6.15 0.32
CA LYS A 103 17.82 5.96 -0.24
C LYS A 103 17.72 5.98 -1.76
N LYS A 104 17.89 7.15 -2.36
CA LYS A 104 18.16 7.26 -3.81
C LYS A 104 19.45 6.50 -4.06
N LYS A 105 19.36 5.35 -4.74
CA LYS A 105 20.55 4.60 -5.13
C LYS A 105 21.24 5.31 -6.30
N LEU A 106 20.49 6.02 -7.14
CA LEU A 106 21.02 6.68 -8.33
C LEU A 106 20.43 8.09 -8.56
N PRO A 107 21.22 9.06 -9.04
CA PRO A 107 20.70 10.34 -9.54
C PRO A 107 19.73 10.10 -10.71
N GLY A 108 18.57 10.77 -10.69
CA GLY A 108 17.60 10.73 -11.80
C GLY A 108 16.53 9.63 -11.73
N GLU A 109 16.44 8.88 -10.63
CA GLU A 109 15.35 7.92 -10.45
C GLU A 109 13.97 8.60 -10.44
N LEU A 110 13.11 8.19 -11.39
CA LEU A 110 11.72 8.62 -11.50
C LEU A 110 10.81 7.66 -10.72
N GLY A 111 9.93 8.22 -9.91
CA GLY A 111 8.93 7.48 -9.13
C GLY A 111 8.44 8.29 -7.94
N ARG A 112 7.53 7.68 -7.17
CA ARG A 112 7.00 8.32 -5.95
C ARG A 112 7.84 7.91 -4.76
N PHE A 113 8.08 8.84 -3.85
CA PHE A 113 8.90 8.64 -2.66
C PHE A 113 8.04 8.74 -1.41
N PRO A 114 8.46 8.15 -0.29
CA PRO A 114 7.69 8.21 0.93
C PRO A 114 7.91 9.56 1.61
N HIS A 115 6.85 10.09 2.20
CA HIS A 115 6.85 11.31 3.00
C HIS A 115 6.69 10.96 4.48
N LEU A 116 7.36 11.72 5.36
CA LEU A 116 7.20 11.55 6.81
C LEU A 116 5.97 12.35 7.25
N ARG A 117 5.02 11.67 7.89
CA ARG A 117 3.81 12.26 8.48
C ARG A 117 4.12 12.89 9.84
N SER A 118 3.23 13.75 10.30
CA SER A 118 3.33 14.40 11.62
C SER A 118 3.22 13.40 12.79
N ASP A 119 2.59 12.24 12.59
CA ASP A 119 2.47 11.15 13.57
C ASP A 119 3.69 10.21 13.59
N GLY A 120 4.76 10.57 12.86
CA GLY A 120 6.00 9.79 12.78
C GLY A 120 5.92 8.54 11.91
N TRP A 121 4.81 8.31 11.19
CA TRP A 121 4.72 7.26 10.17
C TRP A 121 5.21 7.77 8.82
N LEU A 122 5.71 6.86 7.97
CA LEU A 122 5.90 7.15 6.55
C LEU A 122 4.60 6.91 5.80
N GLU A 123 4.39 7.67 4.73
CA GLU A 123 3.35 7.39 3.75
C GLU A 123 3.88 7.45 2.32
N ILE A 124 3.32 6.63 1.44
CA ILE A 124 3.61 6.69 0.02
C ILE A 124 2.33 6.62 -0.81
N LYS A 125 2.20 7.55 -1.77
CA LYS A 125 1.03 7.65 -2.64
C LYS A 125 1.04 6.53 -3.69
N LEU A 126 0.04 5.66 -3.64
CA LEU A 126 -0.13 4.53 -4.57
C LEU A 126 -0.85 4.93 -5.86
N GLY A 127 -1.72 5.93 -5.80
CA GLY A 127 -2.40 6.47 -6.98
C GLY A 127 -3.52 7.42 -6.61
N GLU A 128 -4.27 7.83 -7.64
CA GLU A 128 -5.51 8.60 -7.52
C GLU A 128 -6.61 7.99 -8.37
N PHE A 129 -7.84 8.11 -7.92
CA PHE A 129 -9.03 7.75 -8.70
C PHE A 129 -10.11 8.82 -8.51
N PHE A 130 -11.00 8.93 -9.49
CA PHE A 130 -12.14 9.84 -9.42
C PHE A 130 -13.43 9.04 -9.21
N ASN A 131 -14.17 9.35 -8.15
CA ASN A 131 -15.42 8.66 -7.86
C ASN A 131 -16.57 9.22 -8.73
N ASN A 132 -16.66 8.79 -9.99
CA ASN A 132 -17.78 9.13 -10.89
C ASN A 132 -18.75 7.98 -11.16
N LEU A 133 -18.38 6.75 -10.79
CA LEU A 133 -19.18 5.55 -10.97
C LEU A 133 -20.21 5.49 -9.83
N GLY A 134 -21.50 5.47 -10.16
CA GLY A 134 -22.63 5.71 -9.23
C GLY A 134 -22.63 4.91 -7.93
N GLU A 135 -23.21 3.71 -7.92
CA GLU A 135 -23.30 2.81 -6.76
C GLU A 135 -22.49 1.53 -6.93
N ASP A 136 -22.12 1.21 -8.17
CA ASP A 136 -21.46 -0.04 -8.56
C ASP A 136 -20.01 0.23 -8.96
N GLY A 137 -19.11 0.17 -7.98
CA GLY A 137 -17.69 0.20 -8.25
C GLY A 137 -16.83 -0.15 -7.04
N GLU A 138 -15.80 -0.95 -7.30
CA GLU A 138 -14.80 -1.34 -6.32
C GLU A 138 -13.43 -0.89 -6.84
N VAL A 139 -12.64 -0.26 -5.98
CA VAL A 139 -11.27 0.13 -6.28
C VAL A 139 -10.32 -0.79 -5.54
N GLU A 140 -9.43 -1.44 -6.26
CA GLU A 140 -8.31 -2.19 -5.71
C GLU A 140 -7.07 -1.29 -5.65
N MET A 141 -6.43 -1.26 -4.49
CA MET A 141 -5.15 -0.61 -4.28
C MET A 141 -4.12 -1.64 -3.84
N ARG A 142 -2.92 -1.58 -4.42
CA ARG A 142 -1.91 -2.63 -4.26
C ARG A 142 -0.50 -2.06 -4.25
N LEU A 143 0.32 -2.56 -3.34
CA LEU A 143 1.78 -2.46 -3.37
C LEU A 143 2.34 -3.87 -3.58
N MET A 144 3.18 -4.04 -4.58
CA MET A 144 3.71 -5.36 -4.96
C MET A 144 5.17 -5.30 -5.37
N GLU A 145 5.93 -6.30 -4.94
CA GLU A 145 7.31 -6.55 -5.33
C GLU A 145 7.49 -8.08 -5.44
N ILE A 146 7.01 -8.62 -6.57
CA ILE A 146 6.79 -10.06 -6.76
C ILE A 146 7.72 -10.68 -7.83
N ASN A 147 8.33 -9.83 -8.65
CA ASN A 147 9.19 -10.26 -9.76
C ASN A 147 10.63 -10.51 -9.30
N ASP A 148 11.08 -9.82 -8.26
CA ASP A 148 12.39 -10.03 -7.66
C ASP A 148 12.30 -11.12 -6.58
N LYS A 149 13.09 -12.18 -6.74
CA LYS A 149 13.17 -13.32 -5.80
C LYS A 149 14.05 -13.04 -4.59
N THR A 150 14.64 -11.85 -4.50
CA THR A 150 15.44 -11.43 -3.36
C THR A 150 14.56 -11.32 -2.11
N TRP A 151 15.08 -11.81 -0.98
CA TRP A 151 14.37 -11.80 0.30
C TRP A 151 14.37 -10.42 0.95
N LYS A 152 13.20 -9.99 1.39
CA LYS A 152 12.90 -8.63 1.85
C LYS A 152 12.41 -8.67 3.29
N SER A 153 12.80 -7.68 4.09
CA SER A 153 12.42 -7.62 5.50
C SER A 153 12.35 -6.19 6.03
N GLY A 154 11.52 -5.97 7.05
CA GLY A 154 11.60 -4.77 7.88
C GLY A 154 10.62 -3.65 7.52
N VAL A 155 9.57 -3.92 6.73
CA VAL A 155 8.41 -3.01 6.61
C VAL A 155 7.40 -3.32 7.70
N ILE A 156 6.85 -2.28 8.34
CA ILE A 156 5.77 -2.37 9.32
C ILE A 156 4.56 -1.66 8.72
N VAL A 157 3.51 -2.41 8.39
CA VAL A 157 2.32 -1.90 7.70
C VAL A 157 1.25 -1.49 8.69
N LYS A 158 0.77 -0.24 8.59
CA LYS A 158 -0.36 0.28 9.38
C LYS A 158 -1.69 0.15 8.67
N GLY A 159 -1.71 0.38 7.35
CA GLY A 159 -2.94 0.38 6.57
C GLY A 159 -2.87 1.28 5.34
N PHE A 160 -4.02 1.41 4.66
CA PHE A 160 -4.24 2.40 3.60
C PHE A 160 -5.04 3.60 4.09
N ASP A 161 -4.59 4.79 3.70
CA ASP A 161 -5.24 6.08 3.93
C ASP A 161 -5.81 6.60 2.59
N ILE A 162 -7.14 6.64 2.47
CA ILE A 162 -7.86 7.11 1.29
C ILE A 162 -8.41 8.50 1.60
N ARG A 163 -7.85 9.53 0.98
CA ARG A 163 -8.16 10.93 1.28
C ARG A 163 -8.73 11.66 0.06
N PRO A 164 -9.78 12.47 0.19
CA PRO A 164 -10.20 13.35 -0.89
C PRO A 164 -9.11 14.39 -1.16
N ASN A 165 -8.91 14.69 -2.44
CA ASN A 165 -8.01 15.74 -2.93
C ASN A 165 -8.69 17.10 -2.98
#